data_AF-A0A0C3QSR9-F1
#
_entry.id   AF-A0A0C3QSR9-F1
#
_cell.length_a   1.000
_cell.length_b   1.000
_cell.length_c   1.000
_cell.angle_alpha   90.00
_cell.angle_beta   90.00
_cell.angle_gamma   90.00
#
_symmetry.space_group_name_H-M   'P 1'
#
loop_
_entity.id
_entity.type
_entity.pdbx_description
1 polymer ?
#
loop_
_entity_poly.entity_id
_entity_poly.type
_entity_poly.pdbx_seq_one_letter_code
_entity_poly.pdbx_strand_id
1 'polypeptide(L)'
;MSGNNPEGHNRHSKQNYPSDDIFLKALQGYTVENGGSRLSVDDQLARLNKEFNLKIGRTTLFKHTKRLKVKTAQNLGLQPDDEAHALITLKEDDPAGLWGVAAVKQRLALTGAMVPRQVSLPTIEIAYGNYFMTTSTTNLQEDLLASLKMASFVFH
;
A
#
# COMPACT_ATOMS: atom_id res chain seq x y z
N MET A 1 -35.83 37.49 19.13
CA MET A 1 -35.71 37.63 17.66
C MET A 1 -34.22 37.70 17.32
N SER A 2 -33.57 36.56 17.07
CA SER A 2 -32.15 36.52 16.68
C SER A 2 -32.01 36.87 15.21
N GLY A 3 -31.22 37.90 14.90
CA GLY A 3 -31.00 38.38 13.54
C GLY A 3 -30.32 37.33 12.66
N ASN A 4 -31.02 36.92 11.60
CA ASN A 4 -30.44 36.21 10.48
C ASN A 4 -29.48 37.16 9.75
N ASN A 5 -28.21 36.78 9.62
CA ASN A 5 -27.20 37.46 8.80
C ASN A 5 -27.68 37.56 7.35
N PRO A 6 -28.17 38.74 6.87
CA PRO A 6 -28.83 38.84 5.58
C PRO A 6 -27.85 38.75 4.40
N GLU A 7 -26.57 39.02 4.65
CA GLU A 7 -25.54 38.95 3.61
C GLU A 7 -24.96 37.54 3.47
N GLY A 8 -24.99 36.71 4.51
CA GLY A 8 -24.56 35.30 4.41
C GLY A 8 -23.14 35.12 3.85
N HIS A 9 -22.27 36.13 3.95
CA HIS A 9 -20.90 36.03 3.48
C HIS A 9 -20.08 35.31 4.55
N ASN A 10 -19.99 34.00 4.42
CA ASN A 10 -19.01 33.20 5.14
C ASN A 10 -17.65 33.84 4.86
N ARG A 11 -17.00 34.44 5.86
CA ARG A 11 -15.75 35.23 5.74
C ARG A 11 -14.51 34.42 5.30
N HIS A 12 -14.72 33.26 4.70
CA HIS A 12 -13.66 32.45 4.13
C HIS A 12 -13.26 33.04 2.77
N SER A 13 -12.06 33.61 2.73
CA SER A 13 -11.40 34.00 1.48
C SER A 13 -11.43 32.84 0.49
N LYS A 14 -11.81 33.11 -0.77
CA LYS A 14 -11.76 32.11 -1.85
C LYS A 14 -10.31 31.63 -1.98
N GLN A 15 -10.08 30.35 -1.68
CA GLN A 15 -8.77 29.73 -1.88
C GLN A 15 -8.54 29.54 -3.39
N ASN A 16 -7.32 29.83 -3.85
CA ASN A 16 -6.94 29.62 -5.24
C ASN A 16 -6.52 28.15 -5.43
N TYR A 17 -7.41 27.33 -5.97
CA TYR A 17 -7.12 25.93 -6.26
C TYR A 17 -6.45 25.81 -7.63
N PRO A 18 -5.44 24.94 -7.79
CA PRO A 18 -4.92 24.58 -9.11
C PRO A 18 -6.00 23.85 -9.93
N SER A 19 -5.76 23.69 -11.24
CA SER A 19 -6.62 22.88 -12.10
C SER A 19 -6.77 21.45 -11.55
N ASP A 20 -7.94 20.85 -11.75
CA ASP A 20 -8.26 19.50 -11.26
C ASP A 20 -7.26 18.46 -11.76
N ASP A 21 -6.74 18.59 -12.99
CA ASP A 21 -5.75 17.67 -13.56
C ASP A 21 -4.41 17.71 -12.81
N ILE A 22 -3.93 18.92 -12.50
CA ILE A 22 -2.69 19.15 -11.76
C ILE A 22 -2.87 18.64 -10.33
N PHE A 23 -4.01 18.94 -9.72
CA PHE A 23 -4.29 18.54 -8.36
C PHE A 23 -4.44 17.03 -8.23
N LEU A 24 -5.13 16.38 -9.18
CA LEU A 24 -5.23 14.93 -9.27
C LEU A 24 -3.85 14.29 -9.39
N LYS A 25 -2.99 14.81 -10.28
CA LYS A 25 -1.64 14.30 -10.49
C LYS A 25 -0.79 14.41 -9.22
N ALA A 26 -0.87 15.53 -8.51
CA ALA A 26 -0.16 15.70 -7.23
C ALA A 26 -0.65 14.69 -6.18
N LEU A 27 -1.97 14.54 -6.01
CA LEU A 27 -2.56 13.58 -5.07
C LEU A 27 -2.21 12.13 -5.41
N GLN A 28 -2.16 11.78 -6.70
CA GLN A 28 -1.71 10.46 -7.17
C GLN A 28 -0.22 10.24 -6.91
N GLY A 29 0.62 11.26 -7.08
CA GLY A 29 2.03 11.18 -6.70
C GLY A 29 2.18 10.82 -5.22
N TYR A 30 1.43 11.50 -4.35
CA TYR A 30 1.52 11.26 -2.91
C TYR A 30 1.01 9.88 -2.45
N THR A 31 0.19 9.19 -3.26
CA THR A 31 -0.26 7.83 -2.95
C THR A 31 0.77 6.78 -3.33
N VAL A 32 1.59 7.03 -4.36
CA VAL A 32 2.66 6.13 -4.82
C VAL A 32 3.93 6.25 -3.95
N GLU A 33 4.15 7.41 -3.35
CA GLU A 33 5.29 7.64 -2.46
C GLU A 33 5.31 6.70 -1.23
N ASN A 34 6.52 6.52 -0.67
CA ASN A 34 6.80 5.62 0.45
C ASN A 34 6.46 4.15 0.14
N GLY A 35 6.84 3.68 -1.05
CA GLY A 35 6.63 2.30 -1.49
C GLY A 35 5.15 1.92 -1.62
N GLY A 36 4.31 2.85 -2.06
CA GLY A 36 2.86 2.65 -2.16
C GLY A 36 2.11 2.71 -0.82
N SER A 37 2.81 2.97 0.29
CA SER A 37 2.17 3.11 1.61
C SER A 37 1.44 4.44 1.80
N ARG A 38 1.52 5.34 0.81
CA ARG A 38 0.99 6.71 0.81
C ARG A 38 1.68 7.59 1.87
N LEU A 39 1.88 8.86 1.52
CA LEU A 39 2.35 9.88 2.49
C LEU A 39 1.36 10.06 3.64
N SER A 40 1.85 10.42 4.83
CA SER A 40 0.96 10.78 5.93
C SER A 40 0.05 11.95 5.52
N VAL A 41 -1.13 12.05 6.15
CA VAL A 41 -2.07 13.13 5.83
C VAL A 41 -1.44 14.49 6.12
N ASP A 42 -0.65 14.60 7.18
CA ASP A 42 -0.02 15.86 7.57
C ASP A 42 1.10 16.25 6.59
N ASP A 43 1.87 15.28 6.07
CA ASP A 43 2.87 15.54 5.03
C ASP A 43 2.23 15.94 3.70
N GLN A 44 1.09 15.31 3.33
CA GLN A 44 0.32 15.72 2.14
C GLN A 44 -0.12 17.17 2.25
N LEU A 45 -0.65 17.58 3.41
CA LEU A 45 -1.06 18.96 3.65
C LEU A 45 0.14 19.92 3.63
N ALA A 46 1.28 19.53 4.21
CA ALA A 46 2.50 20.32 4.19
C ALA A 46 3.01 20.55 2.75
N ARG A 47 2.98 19.51 1.91
CA ARG A 47 3.38 19.61 0.50
C ARG A 47 2.40 20.42 -0.34
N LEU A 48 1.10 20.24 -0.16
CA LEU A 48 0.10 21.06 -0.86
C LEU A 48 0.21 22.55 -0.51
N ASN A 49 0.51 22.85 0.75
CA ASN A 49 0.80 24.21 1.17
C ASN A 49 2.11 24.73 0.56
N LYS A 50 3.15 23.90 0.46
CA LYS A 50 4.43 24.30 -0.13
C LYS A 50 4.33 24.52 -1.65
N GLU A 51 3.64 23.64 -2.36
CA GLU A 51 3.60 23.59 -3.83
C GLU A 51 2.56 24.54 -4.42
N PHE A 52 1.39 24.65 -3.79
CA PHE A 52 0.25 25.42 -4.30
C PHE A 52 -0.18 26.57 -3.39
N ASN A 53 0.54 26.82 -2.27
CA ASN A 53 0.13 27.76 -1.23
C ASN A 53 -1.30 27.47 -0.69
N LEU A 54 -1.69 26.19 -0.71
CA LEU A 54 -3.04 25.74 -0.39
C LEU A 54 -3.12 25.25 1.06
N LYS A 55 -3.73 26.06 1.94
CA LYS A 55 -3.97 25.71 3.34
C LYS A 55 -5.33 25.06 3.52
N ILE A 56 -5.41 23.75 3.36
CA ILE A 56 -6.65 22.97 3.56
C ILE A 56 -6.58 22.09 4.80
N GLY A 57 -7.75 21.80 5.39
CA GLY A 57 -7.87 20.83 6.48
C GLY A 57 -8.00 19.39 5.96
N ARG A 58 -7.80 18.42 6.86
CA ARG A 58 -7.90 16.97 6.56
C ARG A 58 -9.23 16.61 5.89
N THR A 59 -10.35 17.11 6.38
CA THR A 59 -11.68 16.85 5.81
C THR A 59 -11.81 17.33 4.37
N THR A 60 -11.25 18.50 4.05
CA THR A 60 -11.26 19.06 2.70
C THR A 60 -10.40 18.23 1.76
N LEU A 61 -9.21 17.79 2.22
CA LEU A 61 -8.38 16.85 1.47
C LEU A 61 -9.16 15.57 1.12
N PHE A 62 -9.84 14.95 2.10
CA PHE A 62 -10.65 13.75 1.86
C PHE A 62 -11.80 13.99 0.87
N LYS A 63 -12.46 15.15 0.93
CA LYS A 63 -13.49 15.54 -0.04
C LYS A 63 -12.91 15.62 -1.45
N HIS A 64 -11.73 16.23 -1.60
CA HIS A 64 -11.06 16.33 -2.90
C HIS A 64 -10.60 14.98 -3.42
N THR A 65 -9.99 14.13 -2.58
CA THR A 65 -9.57 12.79 -3.01
C THR A 65 -10.76 11.96 -3.48
N LYS A 66 -11.91 12.08 -2.81
CA LYS A 66 -13.15 11.38 -3.21
C LYS A 66 -13.73 11.97 -4.50
N ARG A 67 -13.81 13.30 -4.61
CA ARG A 67 -14.33 14.01 -5.79
C ARG A 67 -13.54 13.67 -7.04
N LEU A 68 -12.21 13.67 -6.93
CA LEU A 68 -11.28 13.41 -8.04
C LEU A 68 -11.04 11.91 -8.28
N LYS A 69 -11.70 11.03 -7.52
CA LYS A 69 -11.56 9.56 -7.62
C LYS A 69 -10.09 9.12 -7.60
N VAL A 70 -9.29 9.71 -6.70
CA VAL A 70 -7.88 9.35 -6.54
C VAL A 70 -7.79 7.86 -6.22
N LYS A 71 -7.00 7.14 -7.01
CA LYS A 71 -6.75 5.72 -6.83
C LYS A 71 -6.00 5.52 -5.51
N THR A 72 -6.59 4.76 -4.59
CA THR A 72 -5.98 4.35 -3.33
C THR A 72 -6.00 2.84 -3.25
N ALA A 73 -5.03 2.25 -2.53
CA ALA A 73 -4.93 0.81 -2.33
C ALA A 73 -6.21 0.16 -1.76
N GLN A 74 -7.05 0.93 -1.05
CA GLN A 74 -8.32 0.44 -0.51
C GLN A 74 -9.47 0.49 -1.52
N ASN A 75 -9.45 1.45 -2.47
CA ASN A 75 -10.55 1.66 -3.41
C ASN A 75 -10.33 0.96 -4.77
N LEU A 76 -9.07 0.66 -5.12
CA LEU A 76 -8.74 -0.29 -6.16
C LEU A 76 -8.07 -1.49 -5.49
N GLY A 77 -8.87 -2.42 -4.98
CA GLY A 77 -8.38 -3.79 -4.96
C GLY A 77 -8.09 -4.15 -6.42
N LEU A 78 -6.84 -4.45 -6.75
CA LEU A 78 -6.57 -5.04 -8.06
C LEU A 78 -7.41 -6.29 -8.20
N GLN A 79 -7.90 -6.56 -9.41
CA GLN A 79 -8.40 -7.89 -9.69
C GLN A 79 -7.24 -8.85 -9.43
N PRO A 80 -7.49 -10.02 -8.80
CA PRO A 80 -6.43 -10.97 -8.46
C PRO A 80 -5.58 -11.35 -9.69
N ASP A 81 -6.18 -11.34 -10.89
CA ASP A 81 -5.49 -11.60 -12.16
C ASP A 81 -4.49 -10.50 -12.52
N ASP A 82 -4.87 -9.23 -12.39
CA ASP A 82 -3.99 -8.08 -12.65
C ASP A 82 -2.82 -8.04 -11.64
N GLU A 83 -3.09 -8.41 -10.38
CA GLU A 83 -2.06 -8.52 -9.35
C GLU A 83 -1.05 -9.62 -9.70
N ALA A 84 -1.53 -10.80 -10.12
CA ALA A 84 -0.67 -11.90 -10.53
C ALA A 84 0.21 -11.53 -11.73
N HIS A 85 -0.36 -10.88 -12.75
CA HIS A 85 0.41 -10.42 -13.91
C HIS A 85 1.48 -9.40 -13.53
N ALA A 86 1.15 -8.41 -12.69
CA ALA A 86 2.13 -7.43 -12.22
C ALA A 86 3.26 -8.08 -11.42
N LEU A 87 2.95 -9.08 -10.59
CA LEU A 87 3.94 -9.85 -9.84
C LEU A 87 4.84 -10.71 -10.74
N ILE A 88 4.28 -11.31 -11.80
CA ILE A 88 5.04 -12.08 -12.79
C ILE A 88 6.03 -11.17 -13.53
N THR A 89 5.57 -10.04 -14.08
CA THR A 89 6.45 -9.08 -14.77
C THR A 89 7.56 -8.59 -13.86
N LEU A 90 7.25 -8.32 -12.60
CA LEU A 90 8.26 -7.83 -11.65
C LEU A 90 9.28 -8.92 -11.28
N LYS A 91 8.89 -10.20 -11.31
CA LYS A 91 9.79 -11.34 -11.13
C LYS A 91 10.67 -11.58 -12.36
N GLU A 92 10.16 -11.31 -13.56
CA GLU A 92 10.96 -11.34 -14.79
C GLU A 92 12.07 -10.27 -14.76
N ASP A 93 11.80 -9.10 -14.16
CA ASP A 93 12.80 -8.04 -13.99
C ASP A 93 13.85 -8.32 -12.89
N ASP A 94 13.52 -9.17 -11.91
CA ASP A 94 14.43 -9.60 -10.83
C ASP A 94 14.50 -11.13 -10.71
N PRO A 95 15.13 -11.80 -11.69
CA PRO A 95 15.24 -13.26 -11.70
C PRO A 95 16.11 -13.80 -10.54
N ALA A 96 16.97 -12.94 -9.99
CA ALA A 96 17.86 -13.28 -8.88
C ALA A 96 17.20 -13.09 -7.50
N GLY A 97 16.02 -12.47 -7.43
CA GLY A 97 15.30 -12.23 -6.17
C GLY A 97 16.07 -11.32 -5.21
N LEU A 98 16.88 -10.40 -5.73
CA LEU A 98 17.69 -9.50 -4.91
C LEU A 98 16.88 -8.35 -4.33
N TRP A 99 15.66 -8.13 -4.81
CA TRP A 99 14.79 -7.07 -4.33
C TRP A 99 14.10 -7.47 -3.04
N GLY A 100 14.37 -6.69 -1.98
CA GLY A 100 13.57 -6.76 -0.77
C GLY A 100 12.12 -6.38 -1.04
N VAL A 101 11.21 -6.87 -0.20
CA VAL A 101 9.75 -6.67 -0.29
C VAL A 101 9.36 -5.19 -0.46
N ALA A 102 10.08 -4.27 0.19
CA ALA A 102 9.83 -2.84 0.07
C ALA A 102 10.09 -2.30 -1.36
N ALA A 103 11.15 -2.78 -2.02
CA ALA A 103 11.48 -2.39 -3.39
C ALA A 103 10.46 -2.95 -4.39
N VAL A 104 10.04 -4.21 -4.19
CA VAL A 104 8.96 -4.84 -4.97
C VAL A 104 7.66 -4.02 -4.86
N LYS A 105 7.23 -3.69 -3.64
CA LYS A 105 6.02 -2.87 -3.41
C LYS A 105 6.12 -1.49 -4.06
N GLN A 106 7.29 -0.86 -3.99
CA GLN A 106 7.50 0.42 -4.64
C GLN A 106 7.35 0.34 -6.16
N ARG A 107 7.91 -0.70 -6.79
CA ARG A 107 7.80 -0.91 -8.23
C ARG A 107 6.36 -1.22 -8.67
N LEU A 108 5.64 -2.05 -7.91
CA LEU A 108 4.21 -2.29 -8.14
C LEU A 108 3.40 -0.99 -8.03
N ALA A 109 3.68 -0.16 -7.02
CA ALA A 109 3.00 1.12 -6.87
C ALA A 109 3.26 2.06 -8.07
N LEU A 110 4.48 2.04 -8.63
CA LEU A 110 4.85 2.83 -9.82
C LEU A 110 4.15 2.35 -11.09
N THR A 111 3.92 1.04 -11.24
CA THR A 111 3.13 0.48 -12.36
C THR A 111 1.61 0.67 -12.18
N GLY A 112 1.19 1.24 -11.05
CA GLY A 112 -0.22 1.47 -10.71
C GLY A 112 -0.89 0.25 -10.05
N ALA A 113 -0.14 -0.81 -9.79
CA ALA A 113 -0.56 -1.98 -9.02
C ALA A 113 -0.38 -1.71 -7.52
N MET A 114 -1.42 -1.20 -6.85
CA MET A 114 -1.36 -0.95 -5.41
C MET A 114 -1.70 -2.22 -4.63
N VAL A 115 -0.73 -2.78 -3.92
CA VAL A 115 -0.95 -3.93 -3.04
C VAL A 115 -1.42 -3.44 -1.66
N PRO A 116 -2.59 -3.87 -1.17
CA PRO A 116 -3.06 -3.52 0.16
C PRO A 116 -2.10 -3.99 1.25
N ARG A 117 -1.98 -3.22 2.34
CA ARG A 117 -1.15 -3.59 3.51
C ARG A 117 -1.51 -4.96 4.10
N GLN A 118 -2.78 -5.35 3.99
CA GLN A 118 -3.33 -6.60 4.52
C GLN A 118 -3.20 -7.80 3.59
N VAL A 119 -2.85 -7.62 2.30
CA VAL A 119 -2.49 -8.78 1.48
C VAL A 119 -1.18 -9.29 2.06
N SER A 120 -1.32 -10.41 2.75
CA SER A 120 -0.34 -10.92 3.67
C SER A 120 0.91 -11.30 2.89
N LEU A 121 2.04 -10.80 3.38
CA LEU A 121 3.40 -11.16 3.00
C LEU A 121 3.60 -12.61 2.52
N PRO A 122 2.97 -13.66 3.08
CA PRO A 122 3.03 -15.02 2.55
C PRO A 122 2.75 -15.15 1.05
N THR A 123 1.80 -14.44 0.44
CA THR A 123 1.54 -14.60 -1.01
C THR A 123 2.72 -14.07 -1.85
N ILE A 124 3.34 -12.98 -1.41
CA ILE A 124 4.53 -12.40 -2.07
C ILE A 124 5.76 -13.27 -1.75
N GLU A 125 5.90 -13.78 -0.53
CA GLU A 125 6.99 -14.68 -0.11
C GLU A 125 6.92 -16.05 -0.79
N ILE A 126 5.71 -16.58 -1.04
CA ILE A 126 5.50 -17.82 -1.82
C ILE A 126 5.85 -17.58 -3.29
N ALA A 127 5.50 -16.41 -3.85
CA ALA A 127 5.81 -16.07 -5.25
C ALA A 127 7.30 -15.75 -5.49
N TYR A 128 7.98 -15.10 -4.53
CA TYR A 128 9.41 -14.74 -4.61
C TYR A 128 10.36 -15.76 -3.96
N GLY A 129 9.81 -16.80 -3.33
CA GLY A 129 10.54 -17.97 -2.86
C GLY A 129 11.35 -17.75 -1.59
N ASN A 130 11.08 -18.55 -0.56
CA ASN A 130 12.01 -19.38 0.24
C ASN A 130 13.46 -18.93 0.54
N TYR A 131 13.83 -17.66 0.40
CA TYR A 131 15.19 -17.16 0.67
C TYR A 131 15.29 -16.37 1.98
N PHE A 132 14.17 -16.13 2.67
CA PHE A 132 14.21 -15.81 4.10
C PHE A 132 14.16 -17.11 4.89
N MET A 133 15.35 -17.65 5.17
CA MET A 133 15.65 -18.65 6.18
C MET A 133 14.52 -18.84 7.22
N THR A 134 13.80 -19.94 7.12
CA THR A 134 13.21 -20.60 8.29
C THR A 134 14.33 -21.22 9.12
N THR A 135 15.22 -20.39 9.68
CA THR A 135 16.03 -20.82 10.83
C THR A 135 15.15 -20.76 12.07
N SER A 136 14.28 -21.76 12.23
CA SER A 136 13.89 -22.24 13.56
C SER A 136 13.31 -23.64 13.44
N THR A 137 14.22 -24.61 13.35
CA THR A 137 14.14 -25.92 14.02
C THR A 137 12.76 -26.58 14.08
N THR A 138 12.35 -27.23 13.00
CA THR A 138 11.52 -28.43 13.14
C THR A 138 12.43 -29.64 13.32
N ASN A 139 12.30 -30.25 14.50
CA ASN A 139 13.00 -31.44 14.98
C ASN A 139 12.84 -32.64 14.03
N LEU A 140 13.68 -32.74 13.00
CA LEU A 140 13.81 -34.00 12.24
C LEU A 140 14.40 -35.14 13.09
N GLN A 141 14.98 -34.84 14.26
CA GLN A 141 15.41 -35.87 15.22
C GLN A 141 14.26 -36.47 16.03
N GLU A 142 13.16 -35.77 16.26
CA GLU A 142 12.04 -36.32 17.07
C GLU A 142 11.16 -37.28 16.26
N ASP A 143 10.96 -37.03 14.96
CA ASP A 143 10.22 -37.95 14.09
C ASP A 143 10.99 -39.26 13.82
N LEU A 144 12.32 -39.21 13.75
CA LEU A 144 13.15 -40.43 13.64
C LEU A 144 13.12 -41.27 14.92
N LEU A 145 13.08 -40.63 16.10
CA LEU A 145 12.97 -41.33 17.39
C LEU A 145 11.56 -41.89 17.63
N ALA A 146 10.50 -41.25 17.12
CA ALA A 146 9.14 -41.77 17.16
C ALA A 146 8.96 -42.99 16.24
N SER A 147 9.57 -42.96 15.04
CA SER A 147 9.51 -44.08 14.10
C SER A 147 10.28 -45.31 14.59
N LEU A 148 11.43 -45.13 15.27
CA LEU A 148 12.20 -46.24 15.84
C LEU A 148 11.49 -46.94 17.02
N LYS A 149 10.69 -46.21 17.81
CA LYS A 149 9.93 -46.82 18.93
C LYS A 149 8.76 -47.70 18.47
N MET A 150 8.20 -47.42 17.29
CA MET A 150 7.12 -48.24 16.72
C MET A 150 7.64 -49.56 16.12
N ALA A 151 8.89 -49.59 15.64
CA ALA A 151 9.49 -50.80 15.08
C ALA A 151 9.88 -51.84 16.15
N SER A 152 10.09 -51.44 17.40
CA SER A 152 10.46 -52.37 18.48
C SER A 152 9.28 -53.11 19.14
N PHE A 153 8.03 -52.79 18.79
CA PHE A 153 6.85 -53.38 19.44
C PHE A 153 6.25 -54.60 18.71
N VAL A 154 6.88 -55.08 17.64
CA VAL A 154 6.36 -56.20 16.80
C VAL A 154 7.08 -57.53 17.06
N PHE A 155 8.06 -57.57 17.96
CA PHE A 155 8.77 -58.81 18.32
C PHE A 155 8.82 -58.99 19.83
N HIS A 156 7.71 -59.33 20.47
CA HIS A 156 7.56 -60.10 21.72
C HIS A 156 6.13 -60.66 21.75
#